data_AF-A0A497PW74-F1
#
_entry.id   AF-A0A497PW74-F1
#
_cell.length_a   1.000
_cell.length_b   1.000
_cell.length_c   1.000
_cell.angle_alpha   90.00
_cell.angle_beta   90.00
_cell.angle_gamma   90.00
#
_symmetry.space_group_name_H-M   'P 1'
#
loop_
_entity.id
_entity.type
_entity.pdbx_description
1 polymer ?
#
loop_
_entity_poly.entity_id
_entity_poly.type
_entity_poly.pdbx_seq_one_letter_code
_entity_poly.pdbx_strand_id
1 'polypeptide(L)'
;VASLTLYTSHGFVTRSRELSNARGAAENLLSLAQRFEPRCETSKHAYDVLKVQLKEIESQLGDRGEQVGTLRTLLGVNESNPSVLLEQARENIRKLEADVGDTDVKSYDENDRDRVAEELKRTSENCDALRKTLETHRRKLQEFGTHLKEIRFLEYLGHALNMVPDSLESLQDVRSRLVEFVQRIKHDAEVARKASSIFDRLMEEEDEKVSQLLSKGSRASEIFAQITNGSYVDIKYLPDEKRLAVVDNTGKEFSPSDLSKATKDQLYLSIRVAVGERLLTGERGFFIMDDPFLASDLKRAETQYEILRGLVDDGWQILLFTAREDLAQVLSTKFGTKPILMSPLRST
;
A
#
# COMPACT_ATOMS: atom_id res chain seq x y z
N VAL A 1 5.54 -8.78 -85.11
CA VAL A 1 6.54 -9.53 -84.32
C VAL A 1 7.99 -9.04 -84.51
N ALA A 2 8.31 -8.01 -85.32
CA ALA A 2 9.73 -7.62 -85.52
C ALA A 2 10.16 -6.22 -85.01
N SER A 3 9.27 -5.39 -84.46
CA SER A 3 9.65 -4.04 -83.96
C SER A 3 9.30 -3.73 -82.50
N LEU A 4 8.60 -4.64 -81.79
CA LEU A 4 8.32 -4.49 -80.35
C LEU A 4 9.21 -5.36 -79.43
N THR A 5 9.93 -6.33 -79.99
CA THR A 5 10.67 -7.35 -79.21
C THR A 5 12.08 -6.92 -78.79
N LEU A 6 12.55 -5.77 -79.24
CA LEU A 6 13.85 -5.21 -78.84
C LEU A 6 13.75 -4.16 -77.73
N TYR A 7 12.56 -3.60 -77.46
CA TYR A 7 12.40 -2.53 -76.47
C TYR A 7 12.24 -3.05 -75.02
N THR A 8 11.75 -4.27 -74.82
CA THR A 8 11.46 -4.82 -73.48
C THR A 8 12.61 -5.62 -72.87
N SER A 9 13.45 -6.25 -73.70
CA SER A 9 14.64 -7.00 -73.25
C SER A 9 15.84 -6.08 -73.03
N HIS A 10 16.08 -5.11 -73.92
CA HIS A 10 17.08 -4.08 -73.64
C HIS A 10 16.65 -3.20 -72.47
N GLY A 11 15.39 -2.75 -72.42
CA GLY A 11 14.90 -1.86 -71.36
C GLY A 11 14.96 -2.43 -69.94
N PHE A 12 14.84 -3.75 -69.73
CA PHE A 12 14.93 -4.35 -68.39
C PHE A 12 16.38 -4.58 -67.96
N VAL A 13 17.25 -5.01 -68.88
CA VAL A 13 18.68 -5.25 -68.59
C VAL A 13 19.46 -3.93 -68.56
N THR A 14 19.20 -2.97 -69.45
CA THR A 14 19.78 -1.62 -69.35
C THR A 14 19.27 -0.90 -68.12
N ARG A 15 17.99 -1.01 -67.75
CA ARG A 15 17.50 -0.41 -66.49
C ARG A 15 18.06 -1.09 -65.26
N SER A 16 18.23 -2.42 -65.24
CA SER A 16 18.89 -3.10 -64.10
C SER A 16 20.37 -2.72 -63.98
N ARG A 17 21.06 -2.50 -65.11
CA ARG A 17 22.46 -2.02 -65.14
C ARG A 17 22.57 -0.53 -64.81
N GLU A 18 21.60 0.29 -65.23
CA GLU A 18 21.43 1.69 -64.84
C GLU A 18 21.09 1.80 -63.36
N LEU A 19 20.30 0.89 -62.78
CA LEU A 19 19.98 0.84 -61.35
C LEU A 19 21.20 0.44 -60.54
N SER A 20 21.99 -0.54 -61.00
CA SER A 20 23.26 -0.92 -60.36
C SER A 20 24.32 0.19 -60.46
N ASN A 21 24.41 0.86 -61.62
CA ASN A 21 25.32 1.99 -61.82
C ASN A 21 24.86 3.24 -61.06
N ALA A 22 23.55 3.48 -60.93
CA ALA A 22 22.98 4.56 -60.12
C ALA A 22 23.15 4.31 -58.63
N ARG A 23 23.04 3.05 -58.18
CA ARG A 23 23.32 2.64 -56.79
C ARG A 23 24.80 2.82 -56.44
N GLY A 24 25.70 2.42 -57.34
CA GLY A 24 27.15 2.63 -57.19
C GLY A 24 27.58 4.10 -57.31
N ALA A 25 26.94 4.88 -58.18
CA ALA A 25 27.17 6.32 -58.29
C ALA A 25 26.62 7.08 -57.07
N ALA A 26 25.49 6.66 -56.50
CA ALA A 26 24.92 7.21 -55.28
C ALA A 26 25.79 6.90 -54.05
N GLU A 27 26.34 5.69 -53.94
CA GLU A 27 27.28 5.31 -52.86
C GLU A 27 28.63 6.04 -52.98
N ASN A 28 29.15 6.24 -54.21
CA ASN A 28 30.35 7.06 -54.44
C ASN A 28 30.11 8.56 -54.21
N LEU A 29 28.92 9.09 -54.55
CA LEU A 29 28.55 10.47 -54.22
C LEU A 29 28.31 10.63 -52.71
N LEU A 30 27.85 9.60 -52.00
CA LEU A 30 27.70 9.59 -50.54
C LEU A 30 29.05 9.68 -49.84
N SER A 31 30.05 8.93 -50.32
CA SER A 31 31.41 8.96 -49.75
C SER A 31 32.17 10.24 -50.11
N LEU A 32 31.91 10.83 -51.28
CA LEU A 32 32.46 12.14 -51.67
C LEU A 32 31.78 13.30 -50.90
N ALA A 33 30.47 13.21 -50.65
CA ALA A 33 29.70 14.21 -49.90
C ALA A 33 30.00 14.19 -48.39
N GLN A 34 30.33 13.03 -47.82
CA GLN A 34 30.77 12.91 -46.42
C GLN A 34 32.14 13.56 -46.14
N ARG A 35 32.89 13.96 -47.18
CA ARG A 35 34.18 14.64 -47.04
C ARG A 35 34.09 16.17 -47.12
N PHE A 36 32.92 16.73 -47.43
CA PHE A 36 32.69 18.18 -47.53
C PHE A 36 31.38 18.56 -46.83
N GLU A 37 31.42 18.91 -45.54
CA GLU A 37 30.37 19.76 -44.94
C GLU A 37 30.63 21.24 -45.28
N PRO A 38 29.61 22.11 -45.35
CA PRO A 38 28.24 21.91 -45.81
C PRO A 38 27.88 22.98 -46.86
N ARG A 39 27.67 22.56 -48.11
CA ARG A 39 26.87 23.35 -49.05
C ARG A 39 25.89 22.41 -49.73
N CYS A 40 24.64 22.87 -49.83
CA CYS A 40 23.49 22.30 -50.53
C CYS A 40 22.43 21.61 -49.65
N GLU A 41 21.57 22.43 -49.04
CA GLU A 41 20.22 22.04 -48.59
C GLU A 41 19.39 21.35 -49.70
N THR A 42 19.74 21.57 -50.96
CA THR A 42 19.16 20.94 -52.15
C THR A 42 19.44 19.43 -52.27
N SER A 43 20.52 18.89 -51.68
CA SER A 43 20.84 17.46 -51.79
C SER A 43 20.07 16.57 -50.81
N LYS A 44 19.67 17.08 -49.64
CA LYS A 44 18.82 16.36 -48.68
C LYS A 44 17.37 16.25 -49.20
N HIS A 45 16.86 17.32 -49.80
CA HIS A 45 15.53 17.32 -50.43
C HIS A 45 15.45 16.33 -51.61
N ALA A 46 16.50 16.27 -52.45
CA ALA A 46 16.54 15.30 -53.55
C ALA A 46 16.56 13.83 -53.05
N TYR A 47 17.26 13.56 -51.94
CA TYR A 47 17.30 12.24 -51.32
C TYR A 47 15.95 11.81 -50.74
N ASP A 48 15.25 12.71 -50.06
CA ASP A 48 13.94 12.41 -49.48
C ASP A 48 12.87 12.20 -50.56
N VAL A 49 12.90 12.98 -51.65
CA VAL A 49 12.00 12.80 -52.79
C VAL A 49 12.25 11.46 -53.51
N LEU A 50 13.51 11.09 -53.74
CA LEU A 50 13.86 9.80 -54.36
C LEU A 50 13.50 8.60 -53.46
N LYS A 51 13.59 8.76 -52.14
CA LYS A 51 13.21 7.72 -51.17
C LYS A 51 11.69 7.49 -51.14
N VAL A 52 10.91 8.55 -51.27
CA VAL A 52 9.43 8.45 -51.39
C VAL A 52 9.06 7.77 -52.70
N GLN A 53 9.67 8.17 -53.82
CA GLN A 53 9.41 7.55 -55.13
C GLN A 53 9.84 6.08 -55.19
N LEU A 54 10.95 5.71 -54.53
CA LEU A 54 11.36 4.30 -54.39
C LEU A 54 10.33 3.47 -53.65
N LYS A 55 9.79 4.01 -52.54
CA LYS A 55 8.77 3.33 -51.74
C LYS A 55 7.46 3.15 -52.50
N GLU A 56 7.11 4.13 -53.34
CA GLU A 56 5.93 4.10 -54.19
C GLU A 56 6.09 3.11 -55.35
N ILE A 57 7.28 3.03 -55.95
CA ILE A 57 7.61 2.01 -56.96
C ILE A 57 7.64 0.61 -56.35
N GLU A 58 8.17 0.44 -55.13
CA GLU A 58 8.13 -0.82 -54.39
C GLU A 58 6.69 -1.25 -54.06
N SER A 59 5.81 -0.30 -53.69
CA SER A 59 4.38 -0.54 -53.49
C SER A 59 3.71 -0.98 -54.79
N GLN A 60 3.97 -0.30 -55.91
CA GLN A 60 3.40 -0.66 -57.22
C GLN A 60 3.93 -2.00 -57.76
N LEU A 61 5.17 -2.37 -57.42
CA LEU A 61 5.74 -3.69 -57.71
C LEU A 61 5.16 -4.78 -56.79
N GLY A 62 4.87 -4.45 -55.53
CA GLY A 62 4.15 -5.30 -54.59
C GLY A 62 2.73 -5.61 -55.07
N ASP A 63 1.97 -4.57 -55.44
CA ASP A 63 0.61 -4.71 -55.98
C ASP A 63 0.59 -5.47 -57.31
N ARG A 64 1.58 -5.24 -58.19
CA ARG A 64 1.72 -6.03 -59.42
C ARG A 64 2.18 -7.47 -59.16
N GLY A 65 3.02 -7.69 -58.15
CA GLY A 65 3.44 -9.02 -57.70
C GLY A 65 2.29 -9.81 -57.11
N GLU A 66 1.42 -9.16 -56.33
CA GLU A 66 0.16 -9.71 -55.86
C GLU A 66 -0.76 -10.01 -57.03
N GLN A 67 -1.01 -9.06 -57.95
CA GLN A 67 -1.86 -9.31 -59.14
C GLN A 67 -1.36 -10.47 -60.01
N VAL A 68 -0.04 -10.59 -60.19
CA VAL A 68 0.57 -11.74 -60.89
C VAL A 68 0.44 -13.02 -60.06
N GLY A 69 0.54 -12.95 -58.72
CA GLY A 69 0.28 -14.05 -57.81
C GLY A 69 -1.18 -14.52 -57.82
N THR A 70 -2.14 -13.60 -57.80
CA THR A 70 -3.57 -13.90 -57.91
C THR A 70 -3.87 -14.51 -59.27
N LEU A 71 -3.33 -13.96 -60.36
CA LEU A 71 -3.47 -14.52 -61.71
C LEU A 71 -2.80 -15.89 -61.84
N ARG A 72 -1.65 -16.11 -61.23
CA ARG A 72 -0.95 -17.41 -61.21
C ARG A 72 -1.75 -18.46 -60.43
N THR A 73 -2.41 -18.05 -59.35
CA THR A 73 -3.29 -18.91 -58.54
C THR A 73 -4.59 -19.22 -59.28
N LEU A 74 -5.17 -18.23 -59.96
CA LEU A 74 -6.43 -18.38 -60.72
C LEU A 74 -6.24 -19.25 -61.98
N LEU A 75 -5.07 -19.18 -62.63
CA LEU A 75 -4.76 -19.90 -63.87
C LEU A 75 -4.01 -21.23 -63.65
N GLY A 76 -3.59 -21.53 -62.42
CA GLY A 76 -3.01 -22.82 -62.03
C GLY A 76 -1.68 -23.18 -62.71
N VAL A 77 -0.74 -22.24 -62.86
CA VAL A 77 0.52 -22.49 -63.58
C VAL A 77 1.75 -22.32 -62.69
N ASN A 78 2.59 -23.37 -62.60
CA ASN A 78 3.77 -23.46 -61.72
C ASN A 78 5.14 -23.47 -62.47
N GLU A 79 5.25 -22.88 -63.65
CA GLU A 79 6.53 -22.81 -64.39
C GLU A 79 6.96 -21.39 -64.78
N SER A 80 8.27 -21.19 -64.93
CA SER A 80 8.92 -19.87 -65.06
C SER A 80 9.37 -19.51 -66.48
N ASN A 81 8.99 -20.29 -67.51
CA ASN A 81 9.39 -20.03 -68.90
C ASN A 81 8.27 -19.33 -69.71
N PRO A 82 8.46 -18.09 -70.20
CA PRO A 82 7.37 -17.26 -70.76
C PRO A 82 6.66 -17.83 -71.99
N SER A 83 7.34 -18.63 -72.82
CA SER A 83 6.75 -19.17 -74.07
C SER A 83 5.81 -20.35 -73.82
N VAL A 84 6.10 -21.17 -72.81
CA VAL A 84 5.28 -22.33 -72.42
C VAL A 84 4.05 -21.87 -71.62
N LEU A 85 4.21 -20.79 -70.83
CA LEU A 85 3.16 -20.17 -70.03
C LEU A 85 2.05 -19.56 -70.89
N LEU A 86 2.38 -18.97 -72.05
CA LEU A 86 1.40 -18.41 -72.99
C LEU A 86 0.62 -19.48 -73.75
N GLU A 87 1.23 -20.62 -74.06
CA GLU A 87 0.52 -21.75 -74.70
C GLU A 87 -0.39 -22.47 -73.69
N GLN A 88 0.08 -22.74 -72.47
CA GLN A 88 -0.75 -23.31 -71.40
C GLN A 88 -1.89 -22.37 -70.98
N ALA A 89 -1.64 -21.05 -70.91
CA ALA A 89 -2.69 -20.08 -70.65
C ALA A 89 -3.72 -20.02 -71.78
N ARG A 90 -3.30 -20.11 -73.05
CA ARG A 90 -4.22 -20.17 -74.20
C ARG A 90 -5.03 -21.46 -74.21
N GLU A 91 -4.45 -22.57 -73.82
CA GLU A 91 -5.13 -23.86 -73.77
C GLU A 91 -6.12 -23.93 -72.58
N ASN A 92 -5.77 -23.35 -71.43
CA ASN A 92 -6.68 -23.20 -70.29
C ASN A 92 -7.79 -22.18 -70.57
N ILE A 93 -7.50 -21.08 -71.27
CA ILE A 93 -8.53 -20.14 -71.75
C ILE A 93 -9.46 -20.83 -72.73
N ARG A 94 -8.96 -21.65 -73.67
CA ARG A 94 -9.82 -22.43 -74.58
C ARG A 94 -10.67 -23.48 -73.86
N LYS A 95 -10.17 -24.10 -72.79
CA LYS A 95 -10.95 -25.02 -71.95
C LYS A 95 -12.03 -24.26 -71.16
N LEU A 96 -11.70 -23.10 -70.61
CA LEU A 96 -12.66 -22.23 -69.94
C LEU A 96 -13.69 -21.63 -70.92
N GLU A 97 -13.30 -21.30 -72.15
CA GLU A 97 -14.20 -20.83 -73.21
C GLU A 97 -15.09 -21.96 -73.75
N ALA A 98 -14.64 -23.22 -73.71
CA ALA A 98 -15.45 -24.39 -74.07
C ALA A 98 -16.43 -24.81 -72.95
N ASP A 99 -16.07 -24.59 -71.68
CA ASP A 99 -16.95 -24.78 -70.52
C ASP A 99 -17.93 -23.60 -70.32
N VAL A 100 -17.65 -22.43 -70.93
CA VAL A 100 -18.61 -21.31 -71.07
C VAL A 100 -19.44 -21.51 -72.35
N GLY A 101 -20.05 -22.70 -72.46
CA GLY A 101 -21.11 -22.98 -73.41
C GLY A 101 -22.45 -22.52 -72.86
N ASP A 102 -22.95 -21.37 -73.32
CA ASP A 102 -24.35 -20.90 -73.36
C ASP A 102 -25.28 -21.24 -72.16
N THR A 103 -24.75 -21.41 -70.95
CA THR A 103 -25.54 -21.62 -69.74
C THR A 103 -24.87 -20.93 -68.55
N ASP A 104 -25.67 -20.13 -67.84
CA ASP A 104 -25.34 -19.34 -66.65
C ASP A 104 -24.55 -18.03 -66.86
N VAL A 105 -24.96 -17.22 -67.84
CA VAL A 105 -25.16 -15.80 -67.48
C VAL A 105 -26.38 -15.77 -66.56
N LYS A 106 -26.16 -15.94 -65.25
CA LYS A 106 -27.20 -15.59 -64.29
C LYS A 106 -27.58 -14.15 -64.57
N SER A 107 -28.81 -13.96 -65.01
CA SER A 107 -29.48 -12.67 -65.11
C SER A 107 -29.08 -11.83 -63.92
N TYR A 108 -28.42 -10.71 -64.19
CA TYR A 108 -28.03 -9.74 -63.18
C TYR A 108 -29.33 -9.10 -62.67
N ASP A 109 -29.93 -9.66 -61.62
CA ASP A 109 -31.18 -9.19 -61.06
C ASP A 109 -30.88 -8.04 -60.10
N GLU A 110 -31.41 -6.83 -60.34
CA GLU A 110 -31.27 -5.69 -59.43
C GLU A 110 -31.72 -6.03 -58.00
N ASN A 111 -32.64 -7.00 -57.87
CA ASN A 111 -33.11 -7.53 -56.58
C ASN A 111 -32.02 -8.20 -55.72
N ASP A 112 -31.00 -8.81 -56.32
CA ASP A 112 -29.90 -9.44 -55.56
C ASP A 112 -28.92 -8.37 -55.03
N ARG A 113 -28.74 -7.26 -55.76
CA ARG A 113 -28.01 -6.09 -55.24
C ARG A 113 -28.76 -5.43 -54.09
N ASP A 114 -30.08 -5.28 -54.22
CA ASP A 114 -30.91 -4.67 -53.17
C ASP A 114 -30.96 -5.53 -51.92
N ARG A 115 -31.06 -6.87 -52.04
CA ARG A 115 -30.95 -7.79 -50.90
C ARG A 115 -29.61 -7.73 -50.20
N VAL A 116 -28.50 -7.75 -50.95
CA VAL A 116 -27.16 -7.66 -50.36
C VAL A 116 -26.92 -6.28 -49.74
N ALA A 117 -27.44 -5.20 -50.33
CA ALA A 117 -27.38 -3.86 -49.74
C ALA A 117 -28.21 -3.74 -48.45
N GLU A 118 -29.37 -4.38 -48.41
CA GLU A 118 -30.23 -4.41 -47.22
C GLU A 118 -29.63 -5.28 -46.10
N GLU A 119 -29.02 -6.41 -46.43
CA GLU A 119 -28.25 -7.24 -45.49
C GLU A 119 -27.00 -6.53 -44.97
N LEU A 120 -26.29 -5.78 -45.84
CA LEU A 120 -25.14 -4.96 -45.45
C LEU A 120 -25.57 -3.84 -44.50
N LYS A 121 -26.69 -3.18 -44.78
CA LYS A 121 -27.27 -2.14 -43.94
C LYS A 121 -27.69 -2.69 -42.57
N ARG A 122 -28.38 -3.83 -42.54
CA ARG A 122 -28.78 -4.51 -41.29
C ARG A 122 -27.57 -4.96 -40.47
N THR A 123 -26.54 -5.46 -41.12
CA THR A 123 -25.29 -5.88 -40.45
C THR A 123 -24.50 -4.68 -39.94
N SER A 124 -24.48 -3.57 -40.68
CA SER A 124 -23.93 -2.28 -40.25
C SER A 124 -24.65 -1.74 -39.02
N GLU A 125 -25.98 -1.72 -39.03
CA GLU A 125 -26.80 -1.26 -37.90
C GLU A 125 -26.56 -2.13 -36.65
N ASN A 126 -26.45 -3.46 -36.83
CA ASN A 126 -26.09 -4.38 -35.76
C ASN A 126 -24.67 -4.13 -35.23
N CYS A 127 -23.69 -3.89 -36.10
CA CYS A 127 -22.33 -3.54 -35.71
C CYS A 127 -22.28 -2.24 -34.90
N ASP A 128 -23.07 -1.23 -35.29
CA ASP A 128 -23.14 0.04 -34.57
C ASP A 128 -23.86 -0.10 -33.23
N ALA A 129 -24.90 -0.93 -33.15
CA ALA A 129 -25.54 -1.28 -31.88
C ALA A 129 -24.58 -2.03 -30.93
N LEU A 130 -23.78 -2.96 -31.46
CA LEU A 130 -22.77 -3.68 -30.68
C LEU A 130 -21.64 -2.76 -30.21
N ARG A 131 -21.19 -1.83 -31.06
CA ARG A 131 -20.21 -0.80 -30.70
C ARG A 131 -20.70 0.09 -29.57
N LYS A 132 -21.94 0.59 -29.65
CA LYS A 132 -22.56 1.36 -28.56
C LYS A 132 -22.59 0.56 -27.26
N THR A 133 -22.99 -0.71 -27.33
CA THR A 133 -23.00 -1.60 -26.16
C THR A 133 -21.60 -1.76 -25.56
N LEU A 134 -20.57 -2.02 -26.38
CA LEU A 134 -19.17 -2.11 -25.92
C LEU A 134 -18.65 -0.82 -25.28
N GLU A 135 -18.99 0.34 -25.83
CA GLU A 135 -18.66 1.63 -25.22
C GLU A 135 -19.31 1.80 -23.85
N THR A 136 -20.58 1.41 -23.69
CA THR A 136 -21.23 1.46 -22.36
C THR A 136 -20.55 0.55 -21.34
N HIS A 137 -20.11 -0.65 -21.74
CA HIS A 137 -19.38 -1.56 -20.87
C HIS A 137 -18.01 -1.02 -20.51
N ARG A 138 -17.25 -0.47 -21.48
CA ARG A 138 -15.95 0.18 -21.23
C ARG A 138 -16.08 1.33 -20.25
N ARG A 139 -17.11 2.17 -20.38
CA ARG A 139 -17.37 3.26 -19.44
C ARG A 139 -17.60 2.74 -18.02
N LYS A 140 -18.43 1.71 -17.84
CA LYS A 140 -18.67 1.08 -16.53
C LYS A 140 -17.39 0.49 -15.93
N LEU A 141 -16.51 -0.07 -16.75
CA LEU A 141 -15.22 -0.60 -16.31
C LEU A 141 -14.25 0.50 -15.87
N GLN A 142 -14.23 1.61 -16.59
CA GLN A 142 -13.45 2.79 -16.19
C GLN A 142 -13.96 3.37 -14.86
N GLU A 143 -15.27 3.52 -14.71
CA GLU A 143 -15.89 3.94 -13.44
C GLU A 143 -15.53 2.96 -12.32
N PHE A 144 -15.60 1.66 -12.54
CA PHE A 144 -15.18 0.69 -11.53
C PHE A 144 -13.68 0.82 -11.19
N GLY A 145 -12.83 1.04 -12.19
CA GLY A 145 -11.40 1.29 -12.01
C GLY A 145 -11.09 2.55 -11.19
N THR A 146 -11.90 3.61 -11.29
CA THR A 146 -11.73 4.80 -10.43
C THR A 146 -12.09 4.49 -8.98
N HIS A 147 -13.18 3.78 -8.73
CA HIS A 147 -13.58 3.38 -7.37
C HIS A 147 -12.55 2.44 -6.71
N LEU A 148 -11.90 1.56 -7.48
CA LEU A 148 -10.82 0.72 -6.95
C LEU A 148 -9.63 1.55 -6.44
N LYS A 149 -9.33 2.69 -7.06
CA LYS A 149 -8.23 3.55 -6.62
C LYS A 149 -8.53 4.28 -5.31
N GLU A 150 -9.81 4.47 -4.98
CA GLU A 150 -10.23 5.09 -3.71
C GLU A 150 -10.07 4.13 -2.52
N ILE A 151 -10.04 2.82 -2.77
CA ILE A 151 -9.85 1.82 -1.73
C ILE A 151 -8.38 1.82 -1.30
N ARG A 152 -8.16 1.91 0.02
CA ARG A 152 -6.82 1.96 0.63
C ARG A 152 -6.18 0.57 0.73
N PHE A 153 -5.92 -0.06 -0.41
CA PHE A 153 -5.27 -1.37 -0.48
C PHE A 153 -3.88 -1.41 0.15
N LEU A 154 -3.13 -0.32 0.05
CA LEU A 154 -1.78 -0.19 0.61
C LEU A 154 -1.75 -0.42 2.13
N GLU A 155 -2.78 0.02 2.86
CA GLU A 155 -2.82 -0.09 4.32
C GLU A 155 -2.93 -1.54 4.80
N TYR A 156 -3.61 -2.40 4.04
CA TYR A 156 -3.91 -3.78 4.47
C TYR A 156 -3.14 -4.86 3.69
N LEU A 157 -2.84 -4.63 2.41
CA LEU A 157 -2.11 -5.57 1.55
C LEU A 157 -0.66 -5.15 1.29
N GLY A 158 -0.26 -3.93 1.67
CA GLY A 158 1.10 -3.42 1.44
C GLY A 158 1.42 -3.05 -0.02
N HIS A 159 0.45 -3.18 -0.94
CA HIS A 159 0.61 -2.80 -2.34
C HIS A 159 -0.66 -2.16 -2.92
N ALA A 160 -0.48 -1.23 -3.86
CA ALA A 160 -1.59 -0.58 -4.56
C ALA A 160 -2.13 -1.47 -5.70
N LEU A 161 -3.45 -1.46 -5.89
CA LEU A 161 -4.10 -2.18 -6.98
C LEU A 161 -4.11 -1.27 -8.23
N ASN A 162 -2.97 -1.19 -8.92
CA ASN A 162 -2.80 -0.39 -10.14
C ASN A 162 -3.23 -1.15 -11.40
N MET A 163 -4.45 -1.70 -11.41
CA MET A 163 -5.00 -2.40 -12.57
C MET A 163 -6.24 -1.67 -13.07
N VAL A 164 -6.27 -1.38 -14.38
CA VAL A 164 -7.49 -0.95 -15.06
C VAL A 164 -8.11 -2.21 -15.68
N PRO A 165 -9.31 -2.62 -15.25
CA PRO A 165 -9.91 -3.84 -15.76
C PRO A 165 -10.41 -3.63 -17.19
N ASP A 166 -9.68 -4.15 -18.18
CA ASP A 166 -9.98 -4.02 -19.60
C ASP A 166 -10.52 -5.34 -20.23
N SER A 167 -10.43 -6.45 -19.50
CA SER A 167 -10.84 -7.79 -19.94
C SER A 167 -11.56 -8.57 -18.83
N LEU A 168 -12.29 -9.63 -19.21
CA LEU A 168 -12.97 -10.50 -18.23
C LEU A 168 -11.97 -11.16 -17.26
N GLU A 169 -10.78 -11.53 -17.75
CA GLU A 169 -9.70 -12.10 -16.94
C GLU A 169 -9.21 -11.08 -15.90
N SER A 170 -8.97 -9.83 -16.31
CA SER A 170 -8.57 -8.76 -15.39
C SER A 170 -9.62 -8.49 -14.29
N LEU A 171 -10.92 -8.66 -14.59
CA LEU A 171 -11.98 -8.56 -13.59
C LEU A 171 -11.96 -9.73 -12.59
N GLN A 172 -11.63 -10.93 -13.04
CA GLN A 172 -11.50 -12.10 -12.16
C GLN A 172 -10.31 -11.93 -11.21
N ASP A 173 -9.21 -11.36 -11.68
CA ASP A 173 -8.05 -11.03 -10.86
C ASP A 173 -8.37 -9.98 -9.81
N VAL A 174 -9.03 -8.89 -10.22
CA VAL A 174 -9.48 -7.83 -9.30
C VAL A 174 -10.43 -8.41 -8.25
N ARG A 175 -11.38 -9.26 -8.64
CA ARG A 175 -12.28 -9.94 -7.71
C ARG A 175 -11.50 -10.77 -6.69
N SER A 176 -10.53 -11.55 -7.14
CA SER A 176 -9.73 -12.40 -6.26
C SER A 176 -8.94 -11.58 -5.25
N ARG A 177 -8.34 -10.47 -5.68
CA ARG A 177 -7.64 -9.52 -4.79
C ARG A 177 -8.57 -8.80 -3.83
N LEU A 178 -9.78 -8.45 -4.25
CA LEU A 178 -10.80 -7.86 -3.37
C LEU A 178 -11.25 -8.86 -2.29
N VAL A 179 -11.40 -10.14 -2.65
CA VAL A 179 -11.72 -11.20 -1.68
C VAL A 179 -10.59 -11.33 -0.67
N GLU A 180 -9.34 -11.37 -1.11
CA GLU A 180 -8.16 -11.40 -0.23
C GLU A 180 -8.11 -10.17 0.69
N PHE A 181 -8.34 -8.98 0.14
CA PHE A 181 -8.39 -7.72 0.91
C PHE A 181 -9.44 -7.78 2.02
N VAL A 182 -10.66 -8.21 1.69
CA VAL A 182 -11.74 -8.34 2.68
C VAL A 182 -11.39 -9.39 3.73
N GLN A 183 -10.81 -10.52 3.33
CA GLN A 183 -10.36 -11.56 4.27
C GLN A 183 -9.30 -11.03 5.22
N ARG A 184 -8.32 -10.27 4.72
CA ARG A 184 -7.26 -9.65 5.51
C ARG A 184 -7.83 -8.67 6.54
N ILE A 185 -8.69 -7.75 6.12
CA ILE A 185 -9.35 -6.80 7.03
C ILE A 185 -10.14 -7.53 8.12
N LYS A 186 -10.91 -8.57 7.73
CA LYS A 186 -11.68 -9.36 8.71
C LYS A 186 -10.78 -10.04 9.71
N HIS A 187 -9.69 -10.64 9.24
CA HIS A 187 -8.71 -11.31 10.08
C HIS A 187 -8.05 -10.31 11.05
N ASP A 188 -7.57 -9.17 10.56
CA ASP A 188 -6.94 -8.14 11.38
C ASP A 188 -7.92 -7.59 12.43
N ALA A 189 -9.19 -7.38 12.04
CA ALA A 189 -10.24 -6.98 12.96
C ALA A 189 -10.54 -8.05 14.03
N GLU A 190 -10.52 -9.33 13.68
CA GLU A 190 -10.68 -10.42 14.65
C GLU A 190 -9.51 -10.50 15.63
N VAL A 191 -8.28 -10.37 15.14
CA VAL A 191 -7.07 -10.34 15.98
C VAL A 191 -7.10 -9.13 16.90
N ALA A 192 -7.42 -7.94 16.38
CA ALA A 192 -7.53 -6.72 17.17
C ALA A 192 -8.60 -6.86 18.26
N ARG A 193 -9.80 -7.37 17.94
CA ARG A 193 -10.86 -7.62 18.95
C ARG A 193 -10.42 -8.60 20.02
N LYS A 194 -9.74 -9.68 19.65
CA LYS A 194 -9.18 -10.64 20.63
C LYS A 194 -8.15 -9.96 21.53
N ALA A 195 -7.22 -9.21 20.95
CA ALA A 195 -6.22 -8.46 21.72
C ALA A 195 -6.89 -7.46 22.68
N SER A 196 -7.86 -6.67 22.21
CA SER A 196 -8.65 -5.77 23.05
C SER A 196 -9.32 -6.50 24.21
N SER A 197 -9.98 -7.63 23.95
CA SER A 197 -10.63 -8.40 25.04
C SER A 197 -9.64 -8.93 26.09
N ILE A 198 -8.40 -9.24 25.68
CA ILE A 198 -7.35 -9.63 26.63
C ILE A 198 -6.92 -8.42 27.46
N PHE A 199 -6.73 -7.25 26.84
CA PHE A 199 -6.38 -6.04 27.55
C PHE A 199 -7.47 -5.56 28.51
N ASP A 200 -8.74 -5.67 28.11
CA ASP A 200 -9.88 -5.33 28.96
C ASP A 200 -9.90 -6.21 30.21
N ARG A 201 -9.74 -7.53 30.05
CA ARG A 201 -9.65 -8.46 31.18
C ARG A 201 -8.44 -8.19 32.07
N LEU A 202 -7.27 -7.92 31.49
CA LEU A 202 -6.08 -7.55 32.27
C LEU A 202 -6.31 -6.26 33.06
N MET A 203 -7.01 -5.29 32.48
CA MET A 203 -7.34 -4.03 33.15
C MET A 203 -8.29 -4.26 34.32
N GLU A 204 -9.34 -5.07 34.14
CA GLU A 204 -10.25 -5.47 35.21
C GLU A 204 -9.50 -6.18 36.36
N GLU A 205 -8.59 -7.10 36.05
CA GLU A 205 -7.77 -7.79 37.05
C GLU A 205 -6.86 -6.82 37.83
N GLU A 206 -6.26 -5.83 37.16
CA GLU A 206 -5.44 -4.81 37.82
C GLU A 206 -6.27 -3.85 38.67
N ASP A 207 -7.43 -3.40 38.17
CA ASP A 207 -8.34 -2.55 38.93
C ASP A 207 -8.83 -3.28 40.19
N GLU A 208 -9.13 -4.58 40.12
CA GLU A 208 -9.49 -5.37 41.29
C GLU A 208 -8.34 -5.45 42.31
N LYS A 209 -7.09 -5.68 41.88
CA LYS A 209 -5.92 -5.71 42.77
C LYS A 209 -5.74 -4.37 43.49
N VAL A 210 -5.87 -3.26 42.77
CA VAL A 210 -5.75 -1.90 43.35
C VAL A 210 -6.91 -1.63 44.30
N SER A 211 -8.14 -1.99 43.94
CA SER A 211 -9.30 -1.86 44.82
C SER A 211 -9.15 -2.65 46.10
N GLN A 212 -8.63 -3.88 46.06
CA GLN A 212 -8.36 -4.67 47.27
C GLN A 212 -7.23 -4.07 48.13
N LEU A 213 -6.28 -3.38 47.51
CA LEU A 213 -5.19 -2.69 48.22
C LEU A 213 -5.68 -1.42 48.93
N LEU A 214 -6.67 -0.75 48.35
CA LEU A 214 -7.14 0.58 48.75
C LEU A 214 -8.63 0.57 49.10
N SER A 215 -9.13 -0.54 49.62
CA SER A 215 -10.51 -0.65 50.08
C SER A 215 -10.69 -0.06 51.47
N LYS A 216 -11.95 0.10 51.88
CA LYS A 216 -12.28 0.44 53.26
C LYS A 216 -11.68 -0.57 54.25
N GLY A 217 -10.98 -0.04 55.26
CA GLY A 217 -10.29 -0.86 56.25
C GLY A 217 -9.04 -1.57 55.70
N SER A 218 -8.55 -1.17 54.52
CA SER A 218 -7.24 -1.62 54.05
C SER A 218 -6.14 -1.10 54.97
N ARG A 219 -4.99 -1.77 54.91
CA ARG A 219 -3.77 -1.36 55.60
C ARG A 219 -3.35 0.08 55.27
N ALA A 220 -3.56 0.51 54.03
CA ALA A 220 -3.31 1.89 53.62
C ALA A 220 -4.24 2.87 54.35
N SER A 221 -5.55 2.57 54.42
CA SER A 221 -6.53 3.38 55.15
C SER A 221 -6.22 3.44 56.65
N GLU A 222 -5.81 2.32 57.26
CA GLU A 222 -5.43 2.26 58.68
C GLU A 222 -4.23 3.16 59.00
N ILE A 223 -3.14 3.03 58.24
CA ILE A 223 -1.94 3.85 58.40
C ILE A 223 -2.29 5.33 58.20
N PHE A 224 -3.07 5.66 57.17
CA PHE A 224 -3.44 7.03 56.87
C PHE A 224 -4.33 7.65 57.97
N ALA A 225 -5.26 6.86 58.52
CA ALA A 225 -6.07 7.28 59.64
C ALA A 225 -5.24 7.52 60.90
N GLN A 226 -4.24 6.68 61.18
CA GLN A 226 -3.32 6.90 62.29
C GLN A 226 -2.51 8.19 62.11
N ILE A 227 -1.82 8.36 60.97
CA ILE A 227 -0.97 9.54 60.70
C ILE A 227 -1.77 10.86 60.77
N THR A 228 -3.02 10.82 60.30
CA THR A 228 -3.89 12.01 60.29
C THR A 228 -4.70 12.19 61.58
N ASN A 229 -4.41 11.40 62.63
CA ASN A 229 -5.13 11.39 63.91
C ASN A 229 -6.65 11.26 63.75
N GLY A 230 -7.08 10.42 62.81
CA GLY A 230 -8.48 10.17 62.49
C GLY A 230 -9.17 11.31 61.75
N SER A 231 -8.42 12.27 61.17
CA SER A 231 -9.02 13.33 60.33
C SER A 231 -9.51 12.75 59.00
N TYR A 232 -8.77 11.78 58.46
CA TYR A 232 -9.17 10.97 57.32
C TYR A 232 -9.29 9.52 57.76
N VAL A 233 -10.37 8.85 57.37
CA VAL A 233 -10.70 7.50 57.86
C VAL A 233 -10.63 6.45 56.76
N ASP A 234 -10.56 6.87 55.50
CA ASP A 234 -10.55 5.93 54.38
C ASP A 234 -9.82 6.46 53.15
N ILE A 235 -9.25 5.55 52.38
CA ILE A 235 -8.73 5.72 51.03
C ILE A 235 -9.59 4.86 50.13
N LYS A 236 -9.96 5.39 48.96
CA LYS A 236 -10.74 4.68 47.94
C LYS A 236 -10.05 4.77 46.60
N TYR A 237 -10.12 3.69 45.85
CA TYR A 237 -9.89 3.70 44.40
C TYR A 237 -11.24 3.65 43.68
N LEU A 238 -11.42 4.52 42.69
CA LEU A 238 -12.61 4.60 41.84
C LEU A 238 -12.22 4.10 40.44
N PRO A 239 -12.46 2.81 40.11
CA PRO A 239 -11.99 2.19 38.87
C PRO A 239 -12.50 2.89 37.61
N ASP A 240 -13.79 3.24 37.58
CA ASP A 240 -14.44 3.90 36.43
C ASP A 240 -13.77 5.23 36.06
N GLU A 241 -13.27 5.95 37.07
CA GLU A 241 -12.62 7.25 36.91
C GLU A 241 -11.07 7.15 36.95
N LYS A 242 -10.53 5.95 37.18
CA LYS A 242 -9.10 5.68 37.40
C LYS A 242 -8.43 6.65 38.36
N ARG A 243 -9.12 6.98 39.46
CA ARG A 243 -8.65 7.98 40.42
C ARG A 243 -8.74 7.50 41.87
N LEU A 244 -7.91 8.12 42.69
CA LEU A 244 -7.98 7.99 44.14
C LEU A 244 -8.94 9.03 44.74
N ALA A 245 -9.57 8.66 45.84
CA ALA A 245 -10.31 9.55 46.72
C ALA A 245 -9.96 9.22 48.18
N VAL A 246 -10.11 10.20 49.06
CA VAL A 246 -10.02 9.98 50.51
C VAL A 246 -11.28 10.47 51.18
N VAL A 247 -11.65 9.83 52.29
CA VAL A 247 -12.85 10.16 53.05
C VAL A 247 -12.43 10.71 54.41
N ASP A 248 -12.96 11.87 54.78
CA ASP A 248 -12.76 12.43 56.12
C ASP A 248 -13.66 11.77 57.18
N ASN A 249 -13.45 12.11 58.44
CA ASN A 249 -14.28 11.60 59.55
C ASN A 249 -15.75 12.05 59.53
N THR A 250 -16.11 13.03 58.70
CA THR A 250 -17.49 13.47 58.49
C THR A 250 -18.17 12.72 57.35
N GLY A 251 -17.41 11.88 56.62
CA GLY A 251 -17.89 11.14 55.45
C GLY A 251 -17.75 11.91 54.14
N LYS A 252 -17.09 13.08 54.13
CA LYS A 252 -16.88 13.87 52.92
C LYS A 252 -15.70 13.33 52.12
N GLU A 253 -15.87 13.26 50.81
CA GLU A 253 -14.85 12.80 49.87
C GLU A 253 -14.00 13.94 49.33
N PHE A 254 -12.70 13.70 49.19
CA PHE A 254 -11.72 14.64 48.66
C PHE A 254 -10.84 13.94 47.63
N SER A 255 -10.45 14.66 46.58
CA SER A 255 -9.39 14.24 45.68
C SER A 255 -8.02 14.48 46.34
N PRO A 256 -6.97 13.69 46.02
CA PRO A 256 -5.60 13.99 46.44
C PRO A 256 -5.12 15.41 46.07
N SER A 257 -5.73 16.05 45.07
CA SER A 257 -5.47 17.46 44.71
C SER A 257 -5.97 18.46 45.74
N ASP A 258 -6.99 18.09 46.51
CA ASP A 258 -7.66 18.98 47.47
C ASP A 258 -6.96 18.95 48.85
N LEU A 259 -6.03 18.01 49.03
CA LEU A 259 -5.28 17.83 50.26
C LEU A 259 -4.13 18.84 50.35
N SER A 260 -3.83 19.24 51.58
CA SER A 260 -2.58 19.97 51.82
C SER A 260 -1.38 19.14 51.39
N LYS A 261 -0.27 19.79 51.04
CA LYS A 261 0.97 19.11 50.65
C LYS A 261 1.39 18.03 51.66
N ALA A 262 1.37 18.37 52.95
CA ALA A 262 1.68 17.45 54.03
C ALA A 262 0.75 16.21 54.05
N THR A 263 -0.56 16.42 53.96
CA THR A 263 -1.54 15.32 53.96
C THR A 263 -1.40 14.44 52.72
N LYS A 264 -1.07 15.04 51.56
CA LYS A 264 -0.81 14.31 50.32
C LYS A 264 0.44 13.42 50.44
N ASP A 265 1.53 13.93 51.01
CA ASP A 265 2.74 13.14 51.25
C ASP A 265 2.45 11.95 52.20
N GLN A 266 1.63 12.18 53.23
CA GLN A 266 1.18 11.16 54.17
C GLN A 266 0.30 10.07 53.52
N LEU A 267 -0.59 10.47 52.61
CA LEU A 267 -1.40 9.54 51.83
C LEU A 267 -0.50 8.61 51.01
N TYR A 268 0.44 9.15 50.25
CA TYR A 268 1.32 8.33 49.42
C TYR A 268 2.29 7.48 50.23
N LEU A 269 2.76 7.95 51.39
CA LEU A 269 3.54 7.11 52.31
C LEU A 269 2.71 5.90 52.76
N SER A 270 1.46 6.11 53.17
CA SER A 270 0.55 5.06 53.63
C SER A 270 0.30 4.01 52.54
N ILE A 271 0.06 4.46 51.30
CA ILE A 271 -0.11 3.59 50.13
C ILE A 271 1.17 2.80 49.85
N ARG A 272 2.34 3.45 49.84
CA ARG A 272 3.63 2.78 49.57
C ARG A 272 3.94 1.68 50.59
N VAL A 273 3.66 1.94 51.87
CA VAL A 273 3.85 0.92 52.92
C VAL A 273 2.93 -0.27 52.68
N ALA A 274 1.62 -0.03 52.50
CA ALA A 274 0.65 -1.10 52.26
C ALA A 274 0.95 -1.91 51.00
N VAL A 275 1.38 -1.25 49.91
CA VAL A 275 1.82 -1.92 48.68
C VAL A 275 3.07 -2.75 48.93
N GLY A 276 4.07 -2.22 49.64
CA GLY A 276 5.28 -2.95 49.99
C GLY A 276 4.98 -4.21 50.79
N GLU A 277 4.17 -4.09 51.84
CA GLU A 277 3.73 -5.22 52.69
C GLU A 277 3.01 -6.30 51.87
N ARG A 278 2.13 -5.91 50.94
CA ARG A 278 1.43 -6.86 50.07
C ARG A 278 2.33 -7.53 49.04
N LEU A 279 3.20 -6.76 48.37
CA LEU A 279 4.04 -7.26 47.28
C LEU A 279 5.09 -8.27 47.75
N LEU A 280 5.61 -8.12 48.97
CA LEU A 280 6.62 -9.04 49.49
C LEU A 280 6.02 -10.27 50.18
N THR A 281 4.69 -10.40 50.25
CA THR A 281 3.99 -11.63 50.70
C THR A 281 4.52 -12.25 52.01
N GLY A 282 4.96 -11.42 52.96
CA GLY A 282 5.53 -11.86 54.23
C GLY A 282 7.05 -11.96 54.28
N GLU A 283 7.73 -11.79 53.15
CA GLU A 283 9.16 -11.48 53.14
C GLU A 283 9.39 -10.01 53.54
N ARG A 284 10.55 -9.76 54.15
CA ARG A 284 10.92 -8.43 54.67
C ARG A 284 11.86 -7.75 53.68
N GLY A 285 11.53 -6.54 53.27
CA GLY A 285 12.33 -5.73 52.37
C GLY A 285 13.02 -4.56 53.06
N PHE A 286 13.41 -3.58 52.25
CA PHE A 286 13.90 -2.30 52.74
C PHE A 286 13.16 -1.13 52.09
N PHE A 287 12.93 -0.07 52.86
CA PHE A 287 12.48 1.22 52.35
C PHE A 287 13.65 2.19 52.28
N ILE A 288 13.77 2.90 51.15
CA ILE A 288 14.61 4.09 51.04
C ILE A 288 13.68 5.30 51.06
N MET A 289 13.89 6.20 52.02
CA MET A 289 13.07 7.39 52.21
C MET A 289 13.94 8.64 52.20
N ASP A 290 13.61 9.58 51.31
CA ASP A 290 14.29 10.88 51.22
C ASP A 290 13.37 11.97 51.77
N ASP A 291 13.76 12.54 52.92
CA ASP A 291 13.01 13.54 53.68
C ASP A 291 11.49 13.26 53.83
N PRO A 292 11.08 12.04 54.28
CA PRO A 292 9.68 11.63 54.31
C PRO A 292 8.78 12.49 55.22
N PHE A 293 9.38 13.30 56.09
CA PHE A 293 8.70 14.07 57.13
C PHE A 293 8.84 15.57 56.97
N LEU A 294 9.33 16.05 55.82
CA LEU A 294 9.62 17.46 55.58
C LEU A 294 8.43 18.38 55.87
N ALA A 295 7.22 17.96 55.47
CA ALA A 295 6.00 18.75 55.63
C ALA A 295 5.18 18.39 56.89
N SER A 296 5.67 17.48 57.75
CA SER A 296 4.90 17.00 58.90
C SER A 296 5.17 17.86 60.14
N ASP A 297 4.09 18.22 60.85
CA ASP A 297 4.18 18.82 62.18
C ASP A 297 4.69 17.80 63.22
N LEU A 298 5.13 18.28 64.39
CA LEU A 298 5.74 17.44 65.43
C LEU A 298 4.85 16.25 65.84
N LYS A 299 3.55 16.48 66.02
CA LYS A 299 2.62 15.43 66.47
C LYS A 299 2.43 14.37 65.39
N ARG A 300 2.30 14.78 64.13
CA ARG A 300 2.20 13.84 63.00
C ARG A 300 3.50 13.07 62.79
N ALA A 301 4.65 13.74 62.95
CA ALA A 301 5.96 13.12 62.85
C ALA A 301 6.14 12.03 63.92
N GLU A 302 5.70 12.26 65.16
CA GLU A 302 5.70 11.23 66.20
C GLU A 302 4.89 9.99 65.80
N THR A 303 3.66 10.16 65.30
CA THR A 303 2.84 9.03 64.84
C THR A 303 3.52 8.27 63.69
N GLN A 304 4.13 8.99 62.76
CA GLN A 304 4.87 8.38 61.65
C GLN A 304 6.09 7.59 62.15
N TYR A 305 6.80 8.07 63.17
CA TYR A 305 7.91 7.33 63.77
C TYR A 305 7.45 6.02 64.40
N GLU A 306 6.30 6.00 65.07
CA GLU A 306 5.75 4.75 65.61
C GLU A 306 5.35 3.77 64.50
N ILE A 307 4.86 4.26 63.37
CA ILE A 307 4.61 3.41 62.18
C ILE A 307 5.91 2.83 61.62
N LEU A 308 6.96 3.65 61.46
CA LEU A 308 8.27 3.16 61.05
C LEU A 308 8.83 2.14 62.04
N ARG A 309 8.60 2.35 63.34
CA ARG A 309 8.99 1.41 64.39
C ARG A 309 8.27 0.08 64.27
N GLY A 310 6.95 0.11 64.05
CA GLY A 310 6.18 -1.11 63.76
C GLY A 310 6.76 -1.88 62.57
N LEU A 311 7.10 -1.18 61.47
CA LEU A 311 7.75 -1.81 60.32
C LEU A 311 9.11 -2.44 60.67
N VAL A 312 9.94 -1.72 61.42
CA VAL A 312 11.25 -2.24 61.86
C VAL A 312 11.11 -3.45 62.78
N ASP A 313 10.15 -3.42 63.71
CA ASP A 313 9.84 -4.53 64.61
C ASP A 313 9.30 -5.74 63.83
N ASP A 314 8.51 -5.50 62.79
CA ASP A 314 8.07 -6.48 61.79
C ASP A 314 9.20 -6.92 60.85
N GLY A 315 10.41 -6.38 61.03
CA GLY A 315 11.67 -6.79 60.42
C GLY A 315 12.05 -6.10 59.11
N TRP A 316 11.37 -5.02 58.76
CA TRP A 316 11.74 -4.18 57.61
C TRP A 316 12.99 -3.36 57.89
N GLN A 317 13.84 -3.20 56.89
CA GLN A 317 14.96 -2.26 56.96
C GLN A 317 14.53 -0.90 56.43
N ILE A 318 14.97 0.19 57.07
CA ILE A 318 14.61 1.55 56.63
C ILE A 318 15.89 2.38 56.55
N LEU A 319 16.18 2.85 55.34
CA LEU A 319 17.25 3.80 55.03
C LEU A 319 16.62 5.18 54.86
N LEU A 320 16.77 6.03 55.86
CA LEU A 320 16.20 7.37 55.88
C LEU A 320 17.30 8.41 55.65
N PHE A 321 17.11 9.21 54.62
CA PHE A 321 17.92 10.38 54.30
C PHE A 321 17.18 11.63 54.76
N THR A 322 17.89 12.51 55.46
CA THR A 322 17.32 13.79 55.85
C THR A 322 18.38 14.87 56.02
N ALA A 323 18.02 16.11 55.67
CA ALA A 323 18.83 17.29 55.96
C ALA A 323 18.55 17.87 57.36
N ARG A 324 17.55 17.33 58.09
CA ARG A 324 17.12 17.82 59.40
C ARG A 324 17.88 17.13 60.53
N GLU A 325 18.83 17.84 61.14
CA GLU A 325 19.60 17.34 62.28
C GLU A 325 18.73 17.00 63.49
N ASP A 326 17.68 17.80 63.74
CA ASP A 326 16.71 17.55 64.81
C ASP A 326 15.99 16.21 64.63
N LEU A 327 15.58 15.91 63.39
CA LEU A 327 14.90 14.67 63.04
C LEU A 327 15.84 13.46 63.17
N ALA A 328 17.07 13.59 62.68
CA ALA A 328 18.09 12.55 62.82
C ALA A 328 18.38 12.22 64.28
N GLN A 329 18.44 13.22 65.17
CA GLN A 329 18.70 13.02 66.60
C GLN A 329 17.50 12.35 67.31
N VAL A 330 16.27 12.73 66.98
CA VAL A 330 15.06 12.10 67.51
C VAL A 330 14.99 10.62 67.12
N LEU A 331 15.20 10.32 65.83
CA LEU A 331 15.22 8.94 65.33
C LEU A 331 16.37 8.15 65.94
N SER A 332 17.56 8.72 66.06
CA SER A 332 18.70 8.09 66.72
C SER A 332 18.38 7.65 68.14
N THR A 333 17.71 8.52 68.90
CA THR A 333 17.31 8.24 70.28
C THR A 333 16.21 7.19 70.36
N LYS A 334 15.20 7.25 69.47
CA LYS A 334 14.07 6.31 69.45
C LYS A 334 14.46 4.90 68.98
N PHE A 335 15.31 4.80 67.96
CA PHE A 335 15.66 3.54 67.30
C PHE A 335 17.02 2.99 67.75
N GLY A 336 17.77 3.71 68.58
CA GLY A 336 19.09 3.29 69.05
C GLY A 336 20.15 3.21 67.94
N THR A 337 19.93 3.89 66.81
CA THR A 337 20.82 3.90 65.65
C THR A 337 21.65 5.19 65.61
N LYS A 338 22.94 5.09 65.29
CA LYS A 338 23.78 6.28 65.13
C LYS A 338 23.57 6.88 63.73
N PRO A 339 23.24 8.18 63.60
CA PRO A 339 23.08 8.80 62.29
C PRO A 339 24.44 8.83 61.57
N ILE A 340 24.41 8.53 60.27
CA ILE A 340 25.59 8.60 59.40
C ILE A 340 25.58 9.97 58.74
N LEU A 341 26.54 10.82 59.12
CA LEU A 341 26.74 12.12 58.49
C LEU A 341 27.41 11.93 57.14
N MET A 342 26.70 12.28 56.06
CA MET A 342 27.26 12.27 54.72
C MET A 342 28.07 13.54 54.49
N SER A 343 29.29 13.40 53.97
CA SER A 343 30.07 14.54 53.51
C SER A 343 29.43 15.12 52.24
N PRO A 344 29.51 16.45 52.00
CA PRO A 344 29.09 17.02 50.74
C PRO A 344 29.76 16.28 49.58
N LEU A 345 29.01 15.97 48.53
CA LEU A 345 29.59 15.53 47.26
C LEU A 345 30.60 16.59 46.85
N ARG A 346 31.89 16.25 46.86
CA ARG A 346 32.93 17.14 46.34
C ARG A 346 32.55 17.47 44.90
N SER A 347 32.19 18.72 44.63
CA SER A 347 32.00 19.18 43.25
C SER A 347 33.37 19.10 42.56
N THR A 348 33.58 18.04 41.80
CA THR A 348 34.68 17.95 40.84
C THR A 348 34.41 18.86 39.67
#